data_AF-A0A966TKL8-F1
#
_entry.id   AF-A0A966TKL8-F1
#
_cell.length_a   1.000
_cell.length_b   1.000
_cell.length_c   1.000
_cell.angle_alpha   90.00
_cell.angle_beta   90.00
_cell.angle_gamma   90.00
#
_symmetry.space_group_name_H-M   'P 1'
#
loop_
_entity.id
_entity.type
_entity.pdbx_description
1 polymer ?
#
loop_
_entity_poly.entity_id
_entity_poly.type
_entity_poly.pdbx_seq_one_letter_code
_entity_poly.pdbx_strand_id
1 'polypeptide(L)'
;MRKFLFLFGSYTLLSLGLHAQFVPVPITGLNQDVVAESGTNSLAVTTSQIDGPNASFSNNVLYSAAFATANGMTAGGLPDAGALSTTSAGAYQLAAYNQNNALFVPRNQTGTLSLQTPASFAKIRLLGFSAEANTVACLLNISLGFSDGTVTPYLTNQTLSDWFGGTVNVVAQGMGRIKRQAAGPYTPEGVTQNNPRFY
;
A
#
# COMPACT_ATOMS: atom_id res chain seq x y z
N MET A 1 -30.86 -66.71 -20.49
CA MET A 1 -30.96 -65.71 -19.40
C MET A 1 -29.69 -64.86 -19.41
N ARG A 2 -29.74 -63.64 -19.95
CA ARG A 2 -28.59 -62.71 -19.98
C ARG A 2 -28.77 -61.69 -18.85
N LYS A 3 -27.85 -61.69 -17.87
CA LYS A 3 -27.85 -60.75 -16.75
C LYS A 3 -27.14 -59.46 -17.21
N PHE A 4 -27.88 -58.36 -17.33
CA PHE A 4 -27.30 -57.03 -17.51
C PHE A 4 -26.93 -56.45 -16.14
N LEU A 5 -25.65 -56.18 -15.94
CA LEU A 5 -25.12 -55.51 -14.75
C LEU A 5 -25.12 -54.01 -15.01
N PHE A 6 -25.98 -53.25 -14.33
CA PHE A 6 -25.96 -51.79 -14.37
C PHE A 6 -24.96 -51.27 -13.34
N LEU A 7 -23.90 -50.62 -13.81
CA LEU A 7 -22.94 -49.91 -12.97
C LEU A 7 -23.44 -48.48 -12.75
N PHE A 8 -23.92 -48.18 -11.54
CA PHE A 8 -24.23 -46.81 -11.13
C PHE A 8 -22.91 -46.09 -10.80
N GLY A 9 -22.42 -45.25 -11.71
CA GLY A 9 -21.31 -44.35 -11.42
C GLY A 9 -21.80 -43.14 -10.63
N SER A 10 -21.43 -43.04 -9.35
CA SER A 10 -21.66 -41.82 -8.56
C SER A 10 -20.71 -40.73 -9.03
N TYR A 11 -21.24 -39.69 -9.68
CA TYR A 11 -20.51 -38.45 -9.94
C TYR A 11 -20.37 -37.66 -8.64
N THR A 12 -19.22 -37.76 -8.00
CA THR A 12 -18.82 -36.81 -6.96
C THR A 12 -18.51 -35.48 -7.64
N LEU A 13 -19.42 -34.51 -7.53
CA LEU A 13 -19.15 -33.12 -7.88
C LEU A 13 -18.08 -32.59 -6.92
N LEU A 14 -16.84 -32.52 -7.39
CA LEU A 14 -15.75 -31.85 -6.70
C LEU A 14 -16.03 -30.34 -6.78
N SER A 15 -16.62 -29.76 -5.73
CA SER A 15 -16.75 -28.31 -5.64
C SER A 15 -15.37 -27.72 -5.39
N LEU A 16 -14.66 -27.34 -6.45
CA LEU A 16 -13.50 -26.46 -6.34
C LEU A 16 -14.03 -25.13 -5.80
N GLY A 17 -13.81 -24.88 -4.51
CA GLY A 17 -14.09 -23.60 -3.89
C GLY A 17 -13.23 -22.53 -4.55
N LEU A 18 -13.77 -21.85 -5.56
CA LEU A 18 -13.21 -20.60 -6.07
C LEU A 18 -13.31 -19.57 -4.95
N HIS A 19 -12.25 -19.44 -4.15
CA HIS A 19 -12.12 -18.30 -3.26
C HIS A 19 -11.85 -17.07 -4.11
N ALA A 20 -12.66 -16.01 -3.92
CA ALA A 20 -12.39 -14.72 -4.52
C ALA A 20 -11.00 -14.25 -4.09
N GLN A 21 -10.08 -14.20 -5.05
CA GLN A 21 -8.75 -13.63 -4.84
C GLN A 21 -8.85 -12.12 -5.00
N PHE A 22 -8.28 -11.38 -4.07
CA PHE A 22 -8.13 -9.95 -4.26
C PHE A 22 -7.12 -9.69 -5.38
N VAL A 23 -7.53 -8.86 -6.32
CA VAL A 23 -6.70 -8.39 -7.43
C VAL A 23 -6.40 -6.90 -7.26
N PRO A 24 -5.18 -6.44 -7.58
CA PRO A 24 -4.90 -5.02 -7.64
C PRO A 24 -5.83 -4.30 -8.62
N VAL A 25 -6.36 -3.15 -8.23
CA VAL A 25 -7.23 -2.33 -9.07
C VAL A 25 -6.49 -1.03 -9.40
N PRO A 26 -6.28 -0.70 -10.68
CA PRO A 26 -5.66 0.57 -11.05
C PRO A 26 -6.48 1.78 -10.60
N ILE A 27 -5.79 2.77 -10.03
CA ILE A 27 -6.41 3.98 -9.47
C ILE A 27 -5.81 5.26 -10.04
N THR A 28 -6.52 6.37 -9.85
CA THR A 28 -6.06 7.76 -10.02
C THR A 28 -6.40 8.56 -8.76
N GLY A 29 -5.91 9.80 -8.70
CA GLY A 29 -6.17 10.72 -7.57
C GLY A 29 -5.02 10.81 -6.55
N LEU A 30 -3.90 10.14 -6.82
CA LEU A 30 -2.66 10.31 -6.06
C LEU A 30 -2.14 11.75 -6.26
N ASN A 31 -1.72 12.39 -5.18
CA ASN A 31 -1.44 13.83 -5.14
C ASN A 31 -0.02 14.18 -4.71
N GLN A 32 0.78 13.19 -4.30
CA GLN A 32 2.18 13.36 -3.94
C GLN A 32 3.03 12.23 -4.46
N ASP A 33 4.26 12.55 -4.81
CA ASP A 33 5.37 11.63 -5.00
C ASP A 33 6.23 11.64 -3.74
N VAL A 34 6.32 10.47 -3.09
CA VAL A 34 6.99 10.28 -1.81
C VAL A 34 8.02 9.15 -1.83
N VAL A 35 8.36 8.64 -3.02
CA VAL A 35 9.27 7.51 -3.20
C VAL A 35 10.42 7.92 -4.11
N ALA A 36 11.62 8.06 -3.55
CA ALA A 36 12.81 8.28 -4.36
C ALA A 36 13.17 7.00 -5.14
N GLU A 37 13.13 7.09 -6.46
CA GLU A 37 13.19 5.94 -7.36
C GLU A 37 14.41 5.92 -8.27
N SER A 38 15.06 7.08 -8.48
CA SER A 38 16.23 7.17 -9.35
C SER A 38 17.22 8.26 -8.95
N GLY A 39 18.43 8.21 -9.54
CA GLY A 39 19.46 9.22 -9.36
C GLY A 39 20.05 9.28 -7.95
N THR A 40 20.58 10.44 -7.58
CA THR A 40 21.28 10.69 -6.31
C THR A 40 20.68 11.83 -5.49
N ASN A 41 19.54 12.36 -5.94
CA ASN A 41 18.90 13.54 -5.37
C ASN A 41 17.42 13.24 -5.09
N SER A 42 17.14 12.68 -3.92
CA SER A 42 15.79 12.38 -3.46
C SER A 42 14.89 13.63 -3.37
N LEU A 43 15.45 14.83 -3.17
CA LEU A 43 14.70 16.09 -3.17
C LEU A 43 14.18 16.48 -4.55
N ALA A 44 14.90 16.12 -5.62
CA ALA A 44 14.52 16.42 -7.00
C ALA A 44 13.53 15.40 -7.60
N VAL A 45 13.53 14.17 -7.10
CA VAL A 45 12.69 13.06 -7.61
C VAL A 45 11.51 12.74 -6.69
N THR A 46 11.15 13.64 -5.78
CA THR A 46 9.93 13.51 -4.96
C THR A 46 9.30 14.88 -4.81
N THR A 47 7.99 14.96 -4.57
CA THR A 47 7.29 16.24 -4.34
C THR A 47 7.06 16.53 -2.86
N SER A 48 7.02 15.50 -2.02
CA SER A 48 6.76 15.63 -0.58
C SER A 48 7.46 14.55 0.23
N GLN A 49 7.69 14.85 1.51
CA GLN A 49 8.02 13.88 2.53
C GLN A 49 6.79 13.06 2.98
N ILE A 50 7.02 11.91 3.63
CA ILE A 50 5.98 11.06 4.24
C ILE A 50 5.64 11.43 5.68
N ASP A 51 6.51 12.16 6.39
CA ASP A 51 6.38 12.52 7.80
C ASP A 51 6.42 14.06 7.99
N GLY A 52 6.32 14.55 9.23
CA GLY A 52 6.26 16.00 9.47
C GLY A 52 7.45 16.79 8.85
N PRO A 53 7.29 18.03 8.36
CA PRO A 53 8.43 18.76 7.79
C PRO A 53 9.45 19.27 8.83
N ASN A 54 9.07 19.34 10.11
CA ASN A 54 9.73 20.22 11.10
C ASN A 54 10.24 19.51 12.38
N ALA A 55 10.48 18.20 12.35
CA ALA A 55 11.17 17.51 13.45
C ALA A 55 12.59 17.07 13.04
N SER A 56 13.48 16.97 14.02
CA SER A 56 14.89 16.58 13.81
C SER A 56 15.04 15.23 13.10
N PHE A 57 14.03 14.37 13.19
CA PHE A 57 13.95 13.04 12.56
C PHE A 57 12.82 12.93 11.53
N SER A 58 12.47 14.04 10.88
CA SER A 58 11.42 14.09 9.87
C SER A 58 11.89 14.71 8.55
N ASN A 59 11.00 15.02 7.61
CA ASN A 59 11.34 15.33 6.22
C ASN A 59 12.02 14.14 5.52
N ASN A 60 11.40 12.97 5.64
CA ASN A 60 11.87 11.74 5.04
C ASN A 60 10.98 11.28 3.89
N VAL A 61 11.53 10.49 3.00
CA VAL A 61 10.82 9.81 1.90
C VAL A 61 11.07 8.32 1.98
N LEU A 62 10.19 7.56 1.35
CA LEU A 62 10.48 6.17 0.99
C LEU A 62 11.47 6.17 -0.18
N TYR A 63 12.04 5.01 -0.47
CA TYR A 63 12.96 4.85 -1.58
C TYR A 63 12.85 3.45 -2.17
N SER A 64 13.20 3.32 -3.44
CA SER A 64 13.25 2.04 -4.17
C SER A 64 14.58 1.31 -3.97
N ALA A 65 14.63 0.03 -4.33
CA ALA A 65 15.87 -0.74 -4.38
C ALA A 65 16.87 -0.19 -5.42
N ALA A 66 16.37 0.34 -6.54
CA ALA A 66 17.18 1.00 -7.57
C ALA A 66 17.86 2.26 -7.01
N PHE A 67 17.10 3.12 -6.31
CA PHE A 67 17.65 4.31 -5.64
C PHE A 67 18.69 3.91 -4.58
N ALA A 68 18.41 2.87 -3.79
CA ALA A 68 19.35 2.33 -2.81
C ALA A 68 20.68 1.91 -3.45
N THR A 69 20.60 1.14 -4.53
CA THR A 69 21.77 0.68 -5.30
C THR A 69 22.57 1.86 -5.85
N ALA A 70 21.90 2.85 -6.45
CA ALA A 70 22.55 4.03 -7.02
C ALA A 70 23.31 4.89 -5.98
N ASN A 71 22.93 4.79 -4.70
CA ASN A 71 23.49 5.59 -3.61
C ASN A 71 24.29 4.74 -2.60
N GLY A 72 24.58 3.47 -2.91
CA GLY A 72 25.40 2.60 -2.05
C GLY A 72 24.74 2.22 -0.72
N MET A 73 23.41 2.26 -0.63
CA MET A 73 22.67 1.83 0.56
C MET A 73 22.48 0.32 0.56
N THR A 74 22.65 -0.33 1.72
CA THR A 74 22.68 -1.80 1.83
C THR A 74 21.47 -2.40 2.54
N ALA A 75 20.49 -1.58 2.92
CA ALA A 75 19.34 -2.01 3.72
C ALA A 75 18.07 -1.28 3.28
N GLY A 76 16.93 -1.94 3.42
CA GLY A 76 15.60 -1.43 3.12
C GLY A 76 15.31 -1.26 1.63
N GLY A 77 14.42 -0.33 1.31
CA GLY A 77 13.95 -0.06 -0.06
C GLY A 77 12.69 -0.84 -0.41
N LEU A 78 11.82 -0.18 -1.17
CA LEU A 78 10.66 -0.80 -1.80
C LEU A 78 11.07 -1.56 -3.07
N PRO A 79 10.34 -2.63 -3.45
CA PRO A 79 10.52 -3.25 -4.76
C PRO A 79 10.33 -2.22 -5.88
N ASP A 80 11.23 -2.22 -6.86
CA ASP A 80 11.21 -1.25 -7.97
C ASP A 80 9.93 -1.34 -8.81
N ALA A 81 9.39 -2.55 -8.95
CA ALA A 81 8.13 -2.80 -9.65
C ALA A 81 6.89 -2.51 -8.80
N GLY A 82 7.04 -2.11 -7.52
CA GLY A 82 5.91 -1.80 -6.63
C GLY A 82 5.04 -2.98 -6.21
N ALA A 83 5.41 -4.21 -6.58
CA ALA A 83 4.67 -5.41 -6.20
C ALA A 83 4.94 -5.76 -4.74
N LEU A 84 3.88 -5.79 -3.93
CA LEU A 84 3.93 -6.24 -2.54
C LEU A 84 3.07 -7.49 -2.40
N SER A 85 3.67 -8.60 -1.99
CA SER A 85 2.98 -9.87 -1.81
C SER A 85 3.07 -10.34 -0.36
N THR A 86 1.94 -10.70 0.23
CA THR A 86 1.93 -11.51 1.46
C THR A 86 1.13 -12.78 1.28
N THR A 87 1.51 -13.79 2.06
CA THR A 87 0.83 -15.09 2.09
C THR A 87 -0.59 -15.01 2.67
N SER A 88 -0.93 -13.95 3.41
CA SER A 88 -2.21 -13.79 4.13
C SER A 88 -3.09 -12.65 3.61
N ALA A 89 -2.52 -11.58 3.06
CA ALA A 89 -3.25 -10.41 2.58
C ALA A 89 -3.38 -10.35 1.06
N GLY A 90 -2.78 -11.26 0.28
CA GLY A 90 -2.81 -11.22 -1.18
C GLY A 90 -1.81 -10.23 -1.77
N ALA A 91 -1.98 -9.88 -3.05
CA ALA A 91 -1.08 -8.99 -3.78
C ALA A 91 -1.58 -7.54 -3.78
N TYR A 92 -0.68 -6.61 -3.54
CA TYR A 92 -0.85 -5.18 -3.76
C TYR A 92 0.13 -4.70 -4.83
N GLN A 93 -0.30 -3.67 -5.55
CA GLN A 93 0.53 -2.99 -6.55
C GLN A 93 0.58 -1.51 -6.19
N LEU A 94 1.76 -1.02 -5.82
CA LEU A 94 2.01 0.40 -5.67
C LEU A 94 1.98 1.08 -7.05
N ALA A 95 1.64 2.37 -7.09
CA ALA A 95 1.77 3.15 -8.30
C ALA A 95 3.25 3.27 -8.73
N ALA A 96 3.48 3.53 -10.01
CA ALA A 96 4.84 3.80 -10.49
C ALA A 96 5.42 5.01 -9.76
N TYR A 97 6.71 4.93 -9.40
CA TYR A 97 7.34 5.93 -8.54
C TYR A 97 7.81 7.19 -9.29
N ASN A 98 7.75 7.23 -10.61
CA ASN A 98 8.14 8.39 -11.44
C ASN A 98 7.03 9.42 -11.65
N GLN A 99 6.02 9.39 -10.78
CA GLN A 99 4.85 10.27 -10.76
C GLN A 99 4.26 10.26 -9.34
N ASN A 100 3.18 11.01 -9.12
CA ASN A 100 2.44 10.95 -7.85
C ASN A 100 2.06 9.50 -7.53
N ASN A 101 2.59 9.00 -6.41
CA ASN A 101 2.52 7.60 -5.99
C ASN A 101 1.85 7.40 -4.61
N ALA A 102 1.44 8.48 -3.95
CA ALA A 102 0.68 8.46 -2.71
C ALA A 102 -0.50 9.45 -2.76
N LEU A 103 -1.60 9.08 -2.09
CA LEU A 103 -2.62 10.03 -1.68
C LEU A 103 -2.29 10.47 -0.25
N PHE A 104 -1.73 11.67 -0.12
CA PHE A 104 -1.50 12.30 1.16
C PHE A 104 -2.77 13.03 1.60
N VAL A 105 -3.31 12.66 2.76
CA VAL A 105 -4.50 13.29 3.35
C VAL A 105 -4.13 13.94 4.68
N PRO A 106 -3.95 15.28 4.73
CA PRO A 106 -3.70 15.99 5.98
C PRO A 106 -4.89 15.87 6.95
N ARG A 107 -4.63 16.10 8.24
CA ARG A 107 -5.68 16.13 9.27
C ARG A 107 -6.83 17.05 8.87
N ASN A 108 -8.07 16.57 9.05
CA ASN A 108 -9.31 17.29 8.72
C ASN A 108 -9.48 17.64 7.24
N GLN A 109 -8.78 16.94 6.34
CA GLN A 109 -8.99 17.05 4.90
C GLN A 109 -9.60 15.77 4.33
N THR A 110 -10.04 15.86 3.08
CA THR A 110 -10.57 14.72 2.32
C THR A 110 -9.72 14.53 1.07
N GLY A 111 -9.38 13.28 0.78
CA GLY A 111 -8.79 12.86 -0.48
C GLY A 111 -9.78 11.99 -1.25
N THR A 112 -9.55 11.83 -2.55
CA THR A 112 -10.36 10.95 -3.40
C THR A 112 -9.45 10.08 -4.24
N LEU A 113 -9.66 8.77 -4.16
CA LEU A 113 -9.16 7.81 -5.14
C LEU A 113 -10.30 7.44 -6.07
N SER A 114 -10.00 7.36 -7.36
CA SER A 114 -10.94 6.87 -8.37
C SER A 114 -10.37 5.63 -9.03
N LEU A 115 -11.22 4.65 -9.29
CA LEU A 115 -10.82 3.49 -10.08
C LEU A 115 -10.71 3.94 -11.54
N GLN A 116 -9.63 3.57 -12.23
CA GLN A 116 -9.48 3.87 -13.66
C GLN A 116 -10.58 3.20 -14.48
N THR A 117 -11.03 2.02 -14.05
CA THR A 117 -12.16 1.31 -14.62
C THR A 117 -13.12 0.94 -13.49
N PRO A 118 -14.20 1.73 -13.28
CA PRO A 118 -15.22 1.40 -12.29
C PRO A 118 -15.82 0.03 -12.54
N ALA A 119 -15.97 -0.76 -11.47
CA ALA A 119 -16.56 -2.08 -11.50
C ALA A 119 -17.24 -2.41 -10.17
N SER A 120 -18.02 -3.49 -10.13
CA SER A 120 -18.63 -3.98 -8.91
C SER A 120 -17.67 -4.89 -8.15
N PHE A 121 -17.45 -4.60 -6.87
CA PHE A 121 -16.61 -5.41 -5.98
C PHE A 121 -17.42 -5.83 -4.76
N ALA A 122 -17.26 -7.09 -4.34
CA ALA A 122 -17.85 -7.56 -3.09
C ALA A 122 -17.12 -7.00 -1.85
N LYS A 123 -15.81 -6.72 -1.98
CA LYS A 123 -14.95 -6.15 -0.94
C LYS A 123 -13.86 -5.29 -1.57
N ILE A 124 -13.50 -4.21 -0.90
CA ILE A 124 -12.38 -3.33 -1.26
C ILE A 124 -11.41 -3.31 -0.07
N ARG A 125 -10.10 -3.28 -0.37
CA ARG A 125 -9.06 -3.06 0.62
C ARG A 125 -8.18 -1.92 0.16
N LEU A 126 -7.73 -1.12 1.11
CA LEU A 126 -6.83 0.00 0.88
C LEU A 126 -5.55 -0.29 1.66
N LEU A 127 -4.41 -0.09 1.00
CA LEU A 127 -3.11 -0.12 1.64
C LEU A 127 -2.80 1.27 2.18
N GLY A 128 -2.40 1.38 3.44
CA GLY A 128 -2.06 2.67 4.01
C GLY A 128 -1.38 2.60 5.36
N PHE A 129 -0.96 3.77 5.85
CA PHE A 129 -0.41 3.96 7.19
C PHE A 129 -0.52 5.42 7.59
N SER A 130 -0.47 5.70 8.89
CA SER A 130 -0.25 7.04 9.43
C SER A 130 1.23 7.22 9.81
N ALA A 131 1.83 8.35 9.47
CA ALA A 131 3.23 8.62 9.83
C ALA A 131 3.39 9.20 11.26
N GLU A 132 2.30 9.68 11.88
CA GLU A 132 2.32 10.47 13.12
C GLU A 132 1.16 10.12 14.07
N ALA A 133 0.73 8.85 14.12
CA ALA A 133 -0.36 8.38 14.99
C ALA A 133 0.15 7.85 16.37
N ASN A 134 1.36 8.22 16.77
CA ASN A 134 2.01 7.74 18.00
C ASN A 134 1.34 8.20 19.30
N THR A 135 0.63 9.33 19.29
CA THR A 135 0.02 9.97 20.47
C THR A 135 -1.49 10.14 20.35
N VAL A 136 -2.01 10.18 19.12
CA VAL A 136 -3.45 10.29 18.83
C VAL A 136 -3.77 9.38 17.65
N ALA A 137 -4.82 8.57 17.78
CA ALA A 137 -5.27 7.68 16.71
C ALA A 137 -5.58 8.48 15.43
N CYS A 138 -5.11 7.97 14.29
CA CYS A 138 -5.55 8.43 12.98
C CYS A 138 -6.85 7.70 12.63
N LEU A 139 -7.96 8.43 12.54
CA LEU A 139 -9.27 7.87 12.23
C LEU A 139 -9.68 8.27 10.81
N LEU A 140 -10.05 7.28 10.00
CA LEU A 140 -10.55 7.46 8.65
C LEU A 140 -12.08 7.29 8.62
N ASN A 141 -12.72 8.18 7.86
CA ASN A 141 -14.09 7.99 7.40
C ASN A 141 -14.03 7.78 5.89
N ILE A 142 -14.49 6.63 5.41
CA ILE A 142 -14.45 6.24 4.00
C ILE A 142 -15.87 6.16 3.48
N SER A 143 -16.13 6.83 2.36
CA SER A 143 -17.36 6.70 1.58
C SER A 143 -17.05 6.13 0.20
N LEU A 144 -17.99 5.38 -0.36
CA LEU A 144 -17.92 4.83 -1.72
C LEU A 144 -18.79 5.66 -2.64
N GLY A 145 -18.22 6.14 -3.73
CA GLY A 145 -18.95 6.78 -4.84
C GLY A 145 -19.25 5.77 -5.93
N PHE A 146 -20.45 5.85 -6.50
CA PHE A 146 -20.94 4.95 -7.54
C PHE A 146 -21.18 5.70 -8.86
N SER A 147 -21.24 4.96 -9.97
CA SER A 147 -21.40 5.52 -11.32
C SER A 147 -22.76 6.17 -11.55
N ASP A 148 -23.75 5.90 -10.69
CA ASP A 148 -25.06 6.57 -10.69
C ASP A 148 -25.05 7.91 -9.92
N GLY A 149 -23.88 8.34 -9.41
CA GLY A 149 -23.69 9.56 -8.65
C GLY A 149 -24.00 9.44 -7.16
N THR A 150 -24.46 8.27 -6.69
CA THR A 150 -24.70 8.05 -5.26
C THR A 150 -23.38 7.92 -4.49
N VAL A 151 -23.40 8.34 -3.23
CA VAL A 151 -22.28 8.19 -2.29
C VAL A 151 -22.80 7.57 -1.01
N THR A 152 -22.15 6.50 -0.54
CA THR A 152 -22.57 5.76 0.67
C THR A 152 -21.42 5.67 1.67
N PRO A 153 -21.63 6.00 2.96
CA PRO A 153 -20.64 5.73 4.01
C PRO A 153 -20.31 4.24 4.09
N TYR A 154 -19.02 3.89 4.13
CA TYR A 154 -18.55 2.50 4.15
C TYR A 154 -17.82 2.14 5.42
N LEU A 155 -16.88 2.99 5.86
CA LEU A 155 -16.19 2.84 7.14
C LEU A 155 -16.26 4.15 7.92
N THR A 156 -16.54 4.05 9.21
CA THR A 156 -16.65 5.19 10.12
C THR A 156 -15.68 5.00 11.27
N ASN A 157 -14.87 6.02 11.58
CA ASN A 157 -13.84 5.99 12.61
C ASN A 157 -12.90 4.77 12.49
N GLN A 158 -12.55 4.36 11.27
CA GLN A 158 -11.61 3.27 11.06
C GLN A 158 -10.22 3.72 11.48
N THR A 159 -9.63 3.03 12.45
CA THR A 159 -8.26 3.32 12.88
C THR A 159 -7.28 2.95 11.78
N LEU A 160 -6.48 3.92 11.33
CA LEU A 160 -5.28 3.70 10.54
C LEU A 160 -4.08 3.64 11.49
N SER A 161 -3.40 2.51 11.51
CA SER A 161 -2.26 2.29 12.39
C SER A 161 -1.09 3.22 12.04
N ASP A 162 -0.36 3.63 13.08
CA ASP A 162 0.95 4.24 12.91
C ASP A 162 1.88 3.26 12.19
N TRP A 163 2.62 3.75 11.21
CA TRP A 163 3.58 2.97 10.41
C TRP A 163 4.67 2.31 11.26
N PHE A 164 4.83 2.71 12.53
CA PHE A 164 5.61 2.00 13.54
C PHE A 164 4.71 1.35 14.60
N GLY A 165 4.92 0.05 14.82
CA GLY A 165 4.44 -0.67 15.99
C GLY A 165 3.07 -1.34 15.86
N GLY A 166 2.20 -0.95 14.92
CA GLY A 166 0.92 -1.64 14.70
C GLY A 166 1.12 -3.08 14.20
N THR A 167 0.38 -4.05 14.74
CA THR A 167 0.60 -5.51 14.51
C THR A 167 -0.49 -6.21 13.73
N VAL A 168 -1.60 -5.52 13.42
CA VAL A 168 -2.76 -6.07 12.72
C VAL A 168 -2.75 -5.58 11.27
N ASN A 169 -3.19 -6.43 10.33
CA ASN A 169 -3.24 -6.15 8.90
C ASN A 169 -1.89 -5.84 8.23
N VAL A 170 -0.76 -6.29 8.78
CA VAL A 170 0.56 -6.00 8.18
C VAL A 170 0.69 -6.61 6.78
N VAL A 171 0.92 -5.77 5.77
CA VAL A 171 1.13 -6.14 4.36
C VAL A 171 2.60 -6.08 3.96
N ALA A 172 3.35 -5.09 4.41
CA ALA A 172 4.77 -5.01 4.11
C ALA A 172 5.49 -4.42 5.30
N GLN A 173 6.75 -4.79 5.52
CA GLN A 173 7.55 -4.25 6.60
C GLN A 173 9.03 -4.20 6.28
N GLY A 174 9.75 -3.32 6.98
CA GLY A 174 11.22 -3.24 6.89
C GLY A 174 11.75 -2.44 5.70
N MET A 175 10.91 -1.68 5.00
CA MET A 175 11.37 -0.84 3.88
C MET A 175 12.26 0.34 4.32
N GLY A 176 12.09 0.81 5.56
CA GLY A 176 12.75 2.00 6.06
C GLY A 176 12.37 3.28 5.30
N ARG A 177 13.14 4.34 5.55
CA ARG A 177 13.03 5.65 4.89
C ARG A 177 14.41 6.31 4.82
N ILE A 178 14.52 7.41 4.09
CA ILE A 178 15.72 8.25 4.04
C ILE A 178 15.35 9.72 4.15
N LYS A 179 16.33 10.55 4.53
CA LYS A 179 16.17 12.00 4.48
C LYS A 179 15.88 12.46 3.06
N ARG A 180 14.89 13.34 2.89
CA ARG A 180 14.62 14.02 1.62
C ARG A 180 15.61 15.17 1.44
N GLN A 181 16.67 14.95 0.64
CA GLN A 181 17.79 15.89 0.50
C GLN A 181 18.41 15.86 -0.91
N ALA A 182 19.18 16.91 -1.23
CA ALA A 182 19.73 17.15 -2.57
C ALA A 182 20.85 16.17 -2.99
N ALA A 183 21.55 15.58 -2.02
CA ALA A 183 22.61 14.62 -2.25
C ALA A 183 22.83 13.77 -0.99
N GLY A 184 23.51 12.64 -1.15
CA GLY A 184 23.96 11.81 -0.04
C GLY A 184 25.06 12.46 0.84
N PRO A 185 25.57 11.75 1.85
CA PRO A 185 25.27 10.35 2.15
C PRO A 185 23.82 10.16 2.63
N TYR A 186 23.19 9.09 2.15
CA TYR A 186 21.89 8.66 2.65
C TYR A 186 22.09 7.58 3.70
N THR A 187 21.44 7.75 4.85
CA THR A 187 21.42 6.75 5.92
C THR A 187 20.00 6.18 5.98
N PRO A 188 19.79 4.90 5.65
CA PRO A 188 18.51 4.23 5.86
C PRO A 188 18.09 4.30 7.33
N GLU A 189 16.93 4.89 7.58
CA GLU A 189 16.33 4.98 8.91
C GLU A 189 15.20 3.97 9.07
N GLY A 190 15.07 3.44 10.27
CA GLY A 190 13.94 2.59 10.64
C GLY A 190 13.94 1.21 10.00
N VAL A 191 14.99 0.81 9.28
CA VAL A 191 15.10 -0.54 8.68
C VAL A 191 15.30 -1.57 9.78
N THR A 192 14.19 -2.13 10.26
CA THR A 192 14.19 -3.23 11.23
C THR A 192 13.40 -4.40 10.65
N GLN A 193 13.54 -5.59 11.23
CA GLN A 193 12.78 -6.76 10.77
C GLN A 193 11.25 -6.53 10.81
N ASN A 194 10.79 -5.61 11.66
CA ASN A 194 9.37 -5.46 12.01
C ASN A 194 8.78 -4.09 11.65
N ASN A 195 9.58 -3.07 11.40
CA ASN A 195 9.11 -1.72 11.11
C ASN A 195 10.03 -1.08 10.06
N PRO A 196 9.58 0.00 9.39
CA PRO A 196 8.18 0.46 9.32
C PRO A 196 7.26 -0.54 8.63
N ARG A 197 5.94 -0.31 8.66
CA ARG A 197 4.90 -1.20 8.15
C ARG A 197 3.90 -0.49 7.25
N PHE A 198 3.40 -1.20 6.25
CA PHE A 198 2.16 -0.90 5.54
C PHE A 198 1.05 -1.84 6.01
N TYR A 199 -0.18 -1.32 6.10
CA TYR A 199 -1.37 -2.03 6.58
C TYR A 199 -2.45 -2.14 5.51
#